data_AF-A0A843U9T8-F1
#
_entry.id   AF-A0A843U9T8-F1
#
_cell.length_a   1.000
_cell.length_b   1.000
_cell.length_c   1.000
_cell.angle_alpha   90.00
_cell.angle_beta   90.00
_cell.angle_gamma   90.00
#
_symmetry.space_group_name_H-M   'P 1'
#
loop_
_entity.id
_entity.type
_entity.pdbx_description
1 polymer ?
#
loop_
_entity_poly.entity_id
_entity_poly.type
_entity_poly.pdbx_seq_one_letter_code
_entity_poly.pdbx_strand_id
1 'polypeptide(L)'
;MGVISKMYCKIWQKDFAKLPVATKELILRDLQHFNDKSLDDAIASVPAGVGSSDWQTMCEMWTTGDERRVAVRNKQNRATQSMPYRRGRTSHYQLMNDFSNMHGRNPHRLEFFKMGRCKDLPDGSESWVDEESRRRYEAMTQMIAPSSDVDAESHTPATPEDAFISVMGKDRPGRVRCTGSGETLSTWYRSTGTSASLERERIMQEQLKAQEEKLKAQEEEMIQMREKISRLENVAAKVDEMSILLS
;
A
#
# COMPACT_ATOMS: atom_id res chain seq x y z
N MET A 1 5.66 -8.21 20.39
CA MET A 1 4.20 -8.37 20.27
C MET A 1 3.63 -8.07 18.87
N GLY A 2 3.99 -6.96 18.19
CA GLY A 2 3.34 -6.54 16.93
C GLY A 2 3.58 -7.32 15.62
N VAL A 3 4.09 -8.57 15.64
CA VAL A 3 4.10 -9.46 14.43
C VAL A 3 3.61 -10.87 14.73
N ILE A 4 3.54 -11.28 16.01
CA ILE A 4 2.83 -12.51 16.38
C ILE A 4 1.33 -12.33 16.08
N SER A 5 0.79 -11.12 16.27
CA SER A 5 -0.55 -10.72 15.81
C SER A 5 -0.75 -10.70 14.29
N LYS A 6 0.31 -10.74 13.46
CA LYS A 6 0.17 -10.62 11.98
C LYS A 6 0.07 -11.97 11.27
N MET A 7 0.40 -13.08 11.93
CA MET A 7 0.37 -14.41 11.31
C MET A 7 -0.86 -15.25 11.67
N TYR A 8 -1.49 -14.99 12.82
CA TYR A 8 -2.66 -15.77 13.24
C TYR A 8 -3.95 -15.07 12.88
N CYS A 9 -4.81 -15.81 12.20
CA CYS A 9 -6.19 -15.50 11.85
C CYS A 9 -6.36 -14.64 10.58
N LYS A 10 -6.92 -15.27 9.54
CA LYS A 10 -7.57 -14.59 8.39
C LYS A 10 -8.60 -13.53 8.81
N ILE A 11 -9.03 -13.54 10.07
CA ILE A 11 -9.87 -12.54 10.75
C ILE A 11 -9.17 -11.17 10.85
N TRP A 12 -7.83 -11.10 10.88
CA TRP A 12 -7.12 -9.92 11.42
C TRP A 12 -6.62 -8.85 10.45
N GLN A 13 -6.80 -8.98 9.13
CA GLN A 13 -6.41 -7.90 8.20
C GLN A 13 -7.55 -7.00 7.74
N LYS A 14 -8.73 -7.56 7.42
CA LYS A 14 -9.89 -6.76 7.00
C LYS A 14 -10.97 -6.65 8.08
N ASP A 15 -11.07 -7.63 8.98
CA ASP A 15 -12.23 -7.75 9.86
C ASP A 15 -11.91 -7.45 11.32
N PHE A 16 -10.68 -7.63 11.79
CA PHE A 16 -10.30 -7.20 13.15
C PHE A 16 -10.46 -5.70 13.33
N ALA A 17 -10.08 -4.87 12.35
CA ALA A 17 -10.33 -3.43 12.43
C ALA A 17 -11.83 -3.11 12.61
N LYS A 18 -12.70 -3.92 12.00
CA LYS A 18 -14.17 -3.82 12.05
C LYS A 18 -14.78 -4.45 13.31
N LEU A 19 -14.02 -5.23 14.09
CA LEU A 19 -14.55 -5.81 15.33
C LEU A 19 -14.87 -4.70 16.34
N PRO A 20 -15.99 -4.82 17.07
CA PRO A 20 -16.30 -3.95 18.19
C PRO A 20 -15.15 -3.89 19.19
N VAL A 21 -14.94 -2.72 19.79
CA VAL A 21 -13.85 -2.49 20.77
C VAL A 21 -13.91 -3.52 21.92
N ALA A 22 -15.11 -3.82 22.42
CA ALA A 22 -15.32 -4.83 23.45
C ALA A 22 -14.80 -6.23 23.06
N THR A 23 -14.96 -6.64 21.80
CA THR A 23 -14.46 -7.93 21.30
C THR A 23 -12.94 -7.94 21.20
N LYS A 24 -12.33 -6.80 20.85
CA LYS A 24 -10.87 -6.66 20.84
C LYS A 24 -10.28 -6.74 22.25
N GLU A 25 -10.94 -6.11 23.21
CA GLU A 25 -10.57 -6.15 24.62
C GLU A 25 -10.71 -7.54 25.21
N LEU A 26 -11.76 -8.29 24.86
CA LEU A 26 -11.91 -9.70 25.21
C LEU A 26 -10.74 -10.55 24.69
N ILE A 27 -10.35 -10.39 23.43
CA ILE A 27 -9.22 -11.14 22.86
C ILE A 27 -7.90 -10.77 23.57
N LEU A 28 -7.68 -9.48 23.86
CA LEU A 28 -6.49 -9.01 24.56
C LEU A 28 -6.44 -9.48 26.02
N ARG A 29 -7.60 -9.54 26.70
CA ARG A 29 -7.76 -10.13 28.03
C ARG A 29 -7.43 -11.62 27.99
N ASP A 30 -7.99 -12.35 27.04
CA ASP A 30 -7.81 -13.80 26.93
C ASP A 30 -6.35 -14.17 26.60
N LEU A 31 -5.62 -13.33 25.86
CA LEU A 31 -4.18 -13.49 25.66
C LEU A 31 -3.35 -13.42 26.96
N GLN A 32 -3.83 -12.75 28.02
CA GLN A 32 -3.18 -12.75 29.33
C GLN A 32 -3.19 -14.13 29.98
N HIS A 33 -4.14 -14.99 29.62
CA HIS A 33 -4.21 -16.37 30.11
C HIS A 33 -3.10 -17.24 29.53
N PHE A 34 -2.49 -16.84 28.42
CA PHE A 34 -1.43 -17.60 27.74
C PHE A 34 -0.02 -17.04 28.00
N ASN A 35 0.11 -15.76 28.36
CA ASN A 35 1.42 -15.11 28.44
C ASN A 35 2.25 -15.62 29.64
N ASP A 36 3.49 -16.03 29.38
CA ASP A 36 4.48 -16.52 30.37
C ASP A 36 4.10 -17.79 31.15
N LYS A 37 3.13 -18.58 30.65
CA LYS A 37 2.73 -19.87 31.23
C LYS A 37 3.23 -21.07 30.43
N SER A 38 3.34 -22.23 31.08
CA SER A 38 3.54 -23.51 30.38
C SER A 38 2.30 -23.86 29.54
N LEU A 39 2.44 -24.75 28.56
CA LEU A 39 1.31 -25.18 27.72
C LEU A 39 0.15 -25.73 28.56
N ASP A 40 0.48 -26.56 29.55
CA ASP A 40 -0.50 -27.20 30.42
C ASP A 40 -1.21 -26.18 31.31
N ASP A 41 -0.47 -25.22 31.87
CA ASP A 41 -1.03 -24.13 32.68
C ASP A 41 -1.90 -23.18 31.84
N ALA A 42 -1.51 -22.95 30.57
CA ALA A 42 -2.28 -22.14 29.65
C ALA A 42 -3.60 -22.82 29.29
N ILE A 43 -3.58 -24.12 28.94
CA ILE A 43 -4.78 -24.93 28.64
C ILE A 43 -5.71 -24.97 29.86
N ALA A 44 -5.16 -25.11 31.07
CA ALA A 44 -5.96 -25.11 32.30
C ALA A 44 -6.64 -23.75 32.57
N SER A 45 -6.08 -22.65 32.08
CA SER A 45 -6.62 -21.30 32.28
C SER A 45 -7.60 -20.85 31.20
N VAL A 46 -8.62 -21.68 30.94
CA VAL A 46 -9.68 -21.39 29.95
C VAL A 46 -10.41 -20.07 30.29
N PRO A 47 -10.41 -19.08 29.39
CA PRO A 47 -11.15 -17.84 29.61
C PRO A 47 -12.67 -18.05 29.63
N ALA A 48 -13.38 -17.24 30.42
CA ALA A 48 -14.84 -17.30 30.50
C ALA A 48 -15.49 -17.01 29.13
N GLY A 49 -16.28 -17.97 28.63
CA GLY A 49 -16.99 -17.87 27.35
C GLY A 49 -16.27 -18.53 26.16
N VAL A 50 -15.09 -19.12 26.36
CA VAL A 50 -14.37 -19.88 25.33
C VAL A 50 -14.55 -21.38 25.58
N GLY A 51 -14.84 -22.15 24.53
CA GLY A 51 -14.91 -23.60 24.64
C GLY A 51 -13.54 -24.21 24.90
N SER A 52 -13.44 -25.15 25.85
CA SER A 52 -12.15 -25.74 26.25
C SER A 52 -11.39 -26.39 25.08
N SER A 53 -12.10 -27.02 24.14
CA SER A 53 -11.49 -27.62 22.94
C SER A 53 -10.87 -26.57 22.00
N ASP A 54 -11.55 -25.45 21.80
CA ASP A 54 -11.05 -24.36 20.97
C ASP A 54 -9.85 -23.68 21.64
N TRP A 55 -9.93 -23.47 22.96
CA TRP A 55 -8.84 -22.90 23.75
C TRP A 55 -7.60 -23.78 23.73
N GLN A 56 -7.76 -25.10 23.89
CA GLN A 56 -6.67 -26.07 23.80
C GLN A 56 -6.00 -26.00 22.43
N THR A 57 -6.79 -26.03 21.35
CA THR A 57 -6.27 -25.94 19.98
C THR A 57 -5.46 -24.65 19.77
N MET A 58 -5.94 -23.52 20.31
CA MET A 58 -5.22 -22.25 20.23
C MET A 58 -3.89 -22.28 21.03
N CYS A 59 -3.91 -22.82 22.25
CA CYS A 59 -2.71 -22.92 23.09
C CYS A 59 -1.64 -23.81 22.44
N GLU A 60 -2.03 -24.95 21.88
CA GLU A 60 -1.14 -25.86 21.15
C GLU A 60 -0.56 -25.15 19.92
N MET A 61 -1.38 -24.53 19.09
CA MET A 61 -0.95 -23.80 17.90
C MET A 61 0.06 -22.67 18.21
N TRP A 62 -0.10 -21.96 19.34
CA TRP A 62 0.82 -20.90 19.78
C TRP A 62 2.13 -21.40 20.39
N THR A 63 2.19 -22.67 20.79
CA THR A 63 3.34 -23.26 21.48
C THR A 63 4.15 -24.20 20.59
N THR A 64 3.49 -25.08 19.86
CA THR A 64 4.11 -26.21 19.14
C THR A 64 3.96 -26.11 17.62
N GLY A 65 3.08 -25.23 17.13
CA GLY A 65 2.79 -25.06 15.70
C GLY A 65 3.94 -24.46 14.87
N ASP A 66 3.83 -24.65 13.55
CA ASP A 66 4.68 -24.02 12.54
C ASP A 66 4.73 -22.50 12.70
N GLU A 67 3.62 -21.93 13.13
CA GLU A 67 3.45 -20.51 13.32
C GLU A 67 4.25 -19.98 14.52
N ARG A 68 4.48 -20.80 15.57
CA ARG A 68 5.43 -20.45 16.65
C ARG A 68 6.84 -20.37 16.12
N ARG A 69 7.24 -21.31 15.24
CA ARG A 69 8.56 -21.27 14.59
C ARG A 69 8.71 -19.99 13.76
N VAL A 70 7.70 -19.62 12.98
CA VAL A 70 7.76 -18.38 12.19
C VAL A 70 7.72 -17.13 13.09
N ALA A 71 6.96 -17.14 14.19
CA ALA A 71 6.95 -16.06 15.16
C ALA A 71 8.32 -15.83 15.82
N VAL A 72 9.00 -16.90 16.23
CA VAL A 72 10.37 -16.85 16.79
C VAL A 72 11.34 -16.31 15.75
N ARG A 73 11.31 -16.87 14.53
CA ARG A 73 12.15 -16.39 13.43
C ARG A 73 11.91 -14.91 13.12
N ASN A 74 10.64 -14.47 13.09
CA ASN A 74 10.29 -13.07 12.85
C ASN A 74 10.74 -12.16 14.00
N LYS A 75 10.76 -12.64 15.25
CA LYS A 75 11.31 -11.92 16.40
C LYS A 75 12.82 -11.72 16.25
N GLN A 76 13.54 -12.80 15.92
CA GLN A 76 14.98 -12.75 15.65
C GLN A 76 15.30 -11.82 14.48
N ASN A 77 14.62 -11.98 13.35
CA ASN A 77 14.79 -11.13 12.17
C ASN A 77 14.53 -9.65 12.46
N ARG A 78 13.56 -9.33 13.31
CA ARG A 78 13.29 -7.94 13.71
C ARG A 78 14.40 -7.39 14.60
N ALA A 79 14.93 -8.21 15.52
CA ALA A 79 16.02 -7.80 16.40
C ALA A 79 17.30 -7.50 15.60
N THR A 80 17.52 -8.20 14.49
CA THR A 80 18.66 -8.00 13.59
C THR A 80 18.35 -7.09 12.40
N GLN A 81 17.16 -6.47 12.35
CA GLN A 81 16.76 -5.66 11.20
C GLN A 81 17.51 -4.33 11.21
N SER A 82 18.34 -4.11 10.20
CA SER A 82 18.95 -2.80 9.91
C SER A 82 18.11 -2.02 8.89
N MET A 83 18.28 -0.70 8.86
CA MET A 83 17.63 0.21 7.91
C MET A 83 16.09 0.06 7.86
N PRO A 84 15.37 0.16 9.00
CA PRO A 84 13.93 0.00 9.00
C PRO A 84 13.24 1.12 8.22
N TYR A 85 12.08 0.80 7.66
CA TYR A 85 11.28 1.73 6.88
C TYR A 85 10.38 2.58 7.78
N ARG A 86 10.27 3.89 7.52
CA ARG A 86 9.60 4.88 8.39
C ARG A 86 8.15 5.16 8.02
N ARG A 87 7.81 5.15 6.73
CA ARG A 87 6.55 5.71 6.22
C ARG A 87 5.39 4.76 6.54
N GLY A 88 4.76 4.98 7.70
CA GLY A 88 3.75 4.09 8.29
C GLY A 88 2.64 3.62 7.34
N ARG A 89 1.62 4.46 7.10
CA ARG A 89 0.44 4.09 6.27
C ARG A 89 0.59 4.43 4.79
N THR A 90 1.61 5.18 4.41
CA THR A 90 1.84 5.57 3.01
C THR A 90 2.39 4.39 2.23
N SER A 91 1.71 4.01 1.16
CA SER A 91 2.17 2.91 0.30
C SER A 91 3.35 3.35 -0.57
N HIS A 92 4.14 2.38 -1.04
CA HIS A 92 5.21 2.62 -2.02
C HIS A 92 4.66 3.26 -3.31
N TYR A 93 3.49 2.81 -3.78
CA TYR A 93 2.81 3.39 -4.95
C TYR A 93 2.46 4.86 -4.76
N GLN A 94 1.94 5.24 -3.59
CA GLN A 94 1.64 6.65 -3.28
C GLN A 94 2.92 7.49 -3.33
N LEU A 95 3.99 6.99 -2.70
CA LEU A 95 5.29 7.67 -2.72
C LEU A 95 5.84 7.89 -4.12
N MET A 96 5.77 6.85 -4.97
CA MET A 96 6.20 6.96 -6.36
C MET A 96 5.33 7.95 -7.12
N ASN A 97 4.01 7.88 -6.97
CA ASN A 97 3.08 8.75 -7.68
C ASN A 97 3.27 10.23 -7.27
N ASP A 98 3.40 10.50 -5.98
CA ASP A 98 3.67 11.85 -5.47
C ASP A 98 5.00 12.38 -6.05
N PHE A 99 6.05 11.56 -6.05
CA PHE A 99 7.33 11.92 -6.63
C PHE A 99 7.22 12.18 -8.14
N SER A 100 6.55 11.30 -8.88
CA SER A 100 6.36 11.43 -10.32
C SER A 100 5.53 12.65 -10.69
N ASN A 101 4.53 13.02 -9.89
CA ASN A 101 3.75 14.24 -10.08
C ASN A 101 4.58 15.50 -9.84
N MET A 102 5.50 15.48 -8.87
CA MET A 102 6.38 16.63 -8.56
C MET A 102 7.54 16.78 -9.54
N HIS A 103 8.17 15.67 -9.96
CA HIS A 103 9.42 15.69 -10.72
C HIS A 103 9.26 15.27 -12.20
N GLY A 104 8.06 14.85 -12.62
CA GLY A 104 7.79 14.41 -13.99
C GLY A 104 8.43 13.08 -14.38
N ARG A 105 9.03 12.35 -13.42
CA ARG A 105 9.67 11.04 -13.62
C ARG A 105 9.56 10.16 -12.38
N ASN A 106 9.70 8.85 -12.56
CA ASN A 106 9.80 7.94 -11.43
C ASN A 106 11.08 8.18 -10.60
N PRO A 107 11.04 7.93 -9.28
CA PRO A 107 12.21 8.06 -8.41
C PRO A 107 13.26 6.98 -8.74
N HIS A 108 14.53 7.35 -8.66
CA HIS A 108 15.62 6.37 -8.62
C HIS A 108 15.59 5.58 -7.30
N ARG A 109 16.21 4.40 -7.26
CA ARG A 109 16.27 3.59 -6.02
C ARG A 109 16.94 4.32 -4.85
N LEU A 110 17.93 5.16 -5.14
CA LEU A 110 18.57 6.02 -4.15
C LEU A 110 17.56 7.02 -3.52
N GLU A 111 16.78 7.70 -4.36
CA GLU A 111 15.77 8.67 -3.92
C GLU A 111 14.66 7.97 -3.14
N PHE A 112 14.21 6.83 -3.64
CA PHE A 112 13.21 6.01 -2.98
C PHE A 112 13.69 5.49 -1.62
N PHE A 113 14.97 5.15 -1.50
CA PHE A 113 15.59 4.79 -0.24
C PHE A 113 15.52 5.93 0.77
N LYS A 114 15.88 7.16 0.37
CA LYS A 114 15.78 8.36 1.22
C LYS A 114 14.32 8.62 1.63
N MET A 115 13.38 8.63 0.69
CA MET A 115 11.95 8.86 0.97
C MET A 115 11.37 7.91 2.01
N GLY A 116 11.88 6.67 2.06
CA GLY A 116 11.44 5.66 3.01
C GLY A 116 12.05 5.78 4.41
N ARG A 117 13.17 6.51 4.57
CA ARG A 117 14.06 6.42 5.75
C ARG A 117 14.54 7.77 6.29
N CYS A 118 14.29 8.85 5.57
CA CYS A 118 14.60 10.20 5.98
C CYS A 118 13.33 11.06 5.92
N LYS A 119 13.25 12.06 6.79
CA LYS A 119 12.30 13.16 6.68
C LYS A 119 13.10 14.45 6.65
N ASP A 120 12.88 15.26 5.63
CA ASP A 120 13.39 16.62 5.59
C ASP A 120 12.58 17.47 6.57
N LEU A 121 13.29 18.16 7.48
CA LEU A 121 12.70 19.02 8.50
C LEU A 121 12.63 20.48 7.99
N PRO A 122 11.73 21.31 8.56
CA PRO A 122 11.56 22.70 8.11
C PRO A 122 12.79 23.58 8.28
N ASP A 123 13.70 23.21 9.18
CA ASP A 123 14.99 23.87 9.42
C ASP A 123 16.06 23.49 8.37
N GLY A 124 15.72 22.64 7.41
CA GLY A 124 16.65 22.11 6.40
C GLY A 124 17.49 20.92 6.90
N SER A 125 17.28 20.46 8.14
CA SER A 125 17.97 19.29 8.67
C SER A 125 17.26 17.98 8.28
N GLU A 126 18.00 16.88 8.34
CA GLU A 126 17.51 15.56 7.94
C GLU A 126 17.31 14.64 9.15
N SER A 127 16.09 14.12 9.31
CA SER A 127 15.74 13.17 10.35
C SER A 127 15.72 11.74 9.80
N TRP A 128 16.84 11.05 9.96
CA TRP A 128 17.03 9.64 9.59
C TRP A 128 16.44 8.67 10.63
N VAL A 129 15.97 7.51 10.17
CA VAL A 129 15.46 6.43 11.06
C VAL A 129 16.57 5.80 11.89
N ASP A 130 17.71 5.56 11.26
CA ASP A 130 18.88 4.93 11.85
C ASP A 130 20.15 5.41 11.15
N GLU A 131 21.25 5.35 11.90
CA GLU A 131 22.56 5.82 11.45
C GLU A 131 23.10 5.03 10.25
N GLU A 132 22.83 3.73 10.20
CA GLU A 132 23.27 2.89 9.07
C GLU A 132 22.58 3.31 7.77
N SER A 133 21.30 3.68 7.80
CA SER A 133 20.62 4.22 6.60
C SER A 133 21.27 5.51 6.11
N ARG A 134 21.60 6.41 7.04
CA ARG A 134 22.27 7.67 6.72
C ARG A 134 23.64 7.41 6.08
N ARG A 135 24.48 6.62 6.74
CA ARG A 135 25.81 6.21 6.25
C ARG A 135 25.76 5.60 4.85
N ARG A 136 24.79 4.71 4.58
CA ARG A 136 24.62 4.08 3.26
C ARG A 136 24.21 5.10 2.21
N TYR A 137 23.30 6.00 2.53
CA TYR A 137 22.87 7.06 1.62
C TYR A 137 24.00 8.04 1.29
N GLU A 138 24.76 8.47 2.29
CA GLU A 138 25.95 9.31 2.12
C GLU A 138 26.99 8.62 1.21
N ALA A 139 27.28 7.34 1.44
CA ALA A 139 28.20 6.57 0.59
C ALA A 139 27.72 6.48 -0.87
N MET A 140 26.42 6.26 -1.10
CA MET A 140 25.86 6.27 -2.46
C MET A 140 25.97 7.65 -3.12
N THR A 141 25.76 8.72 -2.35
CA THR A 141 25.80 10.09 -2.86
C THR A 141 27.22 10.52 -3.21
N GLN A 142 28.21 10.12 -2.41
CA GLN A 142 29.63 10.36 -2.68
C GLN A 142 30.11 9.71 -3.98
N MET A 143 29.58 8.52 -4.33
CA MET A 143 29.94 7.85 -5.59
C MET A 143 29.35 8.54 -6.83
N ILE A 144 28.27 9.30 -6.66
CA ILE A 144 27.58 10.02 -7.75
C ILE A 144 28.14 11.45 -7.89
N ALA A 145 28.61 12.03 -6.79
CA ALA A 145 29.17 13.38 -6.79
C ALA A 145 30.39 13.46 -7.73
N PRO A 146 30.47 14.49 -8.59
CA PRO A 146 31.63 14.69 -9.42
C PRO A 146 32.85 14.92 -8.52
N SER A 147 33.91 14.13 -8.71
CA SER A 147 35.17 14.30 -8.00
C SER A 147 35.74 15.68 -8.33
N SER A 148 35.95 16.51 -7.30
CA SER A 148 36.61 17.81 -7.42
C SER A 148 38.13 17.70 -7.58
N ASP A 149 38.67 16.48 -7.49
CA ASP A 149 40.10 16.22 -7.60
C ASP A 149 40.52 16.07 -9.07
N VAL A 150 41.57 16.82 -9.41
CA VAL A 150 42.10 17.07 -10.76
C VAL A 150 42.86 15.87 -11.34
N ASP A 151 42.98 14.78 -10.58
CA ASP A 151 43.74 13.58 -10.94
C ASP A 151 42.83 12.35 -11.06
N ALA A 152 42.12 12.19 -12.18
CA ALA A 152 41.58 10.88 -12.57
C ALA A 152 41.17 10.83 -14.04
N GLU A 153 42.09 10.37 -14.88
CA GLU A 153 41.90 10.04 -16.29
C GLU A 153 40.93 8.84 -16.52
N SER A 154 40.10 8.47 -15.52
CA SER A 154 39.25 7.26 -15.55
C SER A 154 38.00 7.29 -14.65
N HIS A 155 37.63 8.39 -13.98
CA HIS A 155 36.46 8.39 -13.09
C HIS A 155 35.24 9.04 -13.75
N THR A 156 34.53 8.27 -14.59
CA THR A 156 33.15 8.61 -14.94
C THR A 156 32.28 8.51 -13.68
N PRO A 157 31.46 9.53 -13.34
CA PRO A 157 30.58 9.47 -12.19
C PRO A 157 29.66 8.25 -12.30
N ALA A 158 29.55 7.49 -11.21
CA ALA A 158 28.72 6.29 -11.20
C ALA A 158 27.25 6.69 -11.41
N THR A 159 26.50 5.90 -12.19
CA THR A 159 25.06 6.13 -12.28
C THR A 159 24.44 5.94 -10.89
N PRO A 160 23.30 6.59 -10.59
CA PRO A 160 22.59 6.36 -9.32
C PRO A 160 22.27 4.88 -9.06
N GLU A 161 22.13 4.11 -10.14
CA GLU A 161 21.90 2.69 -10.07
C GLU A 161 23.15 1.90 -9.69
N ASP A 162 24.29 2.21 -10.30
CA ASP A 162 25.57 1.55 -10.00
C ASP A 162 26.06 1.88 -8.59
N ALA A 163 25.81 3.10 -8.12
CA ALA A 163 26.08 3.48 -6.74
C ALA A 163 25.23 2.67 -5.74
N PHE A 164 23.94 2.48 -6.04
CA PHE A 164 23.04 1.67 -5.20
C PHE A 164 23.45 0.18 -5.21
N ILE A 165 23.58 -0.39 -6.41
CA ILE A 165 24.60 -1.39 -6.81
C ILE A 165 25.65 -1.75 -5.75
N SER A 166 26.69 -0.91 -5.78
CA SER A 166 27.92 -1.02 -5.02
C SER A 166 27.68 -1.02 -3.51
N VAL A 167 26.81 -0.13 -3.01
CA VAL A 167 26.62 0.05 -1.57
C VAL A 167 25.68 -0.99 -0.95
N MET A 168 24.60 -1.36 -1.65
CA MET A 168 23.55 -2.25 -1.14
C MET A 168 23.75 -3.71 -1.57
N GLY A 169 24.60 -3.93 -2.57
CA GLY A 169 24.85 -5.22 -3.19
C GLY A 169 23.78 -5.63 -4.19
N LYS A 170 24.11 -6.64 -5.02
CA LYS A 170 23.23 -7.14 -6.07
C LYS A 170 21.87 -7.62 -5.52
N ASP A 171 20.82 -7.32 -6.26
CA ASP A 171 19.47 -7.80 -5.97
C ASP A 171 19.36 -9.32 -6.11
N ARG A 172 18.42 -9.91 -5.35
CA ARG A 172 18.07 -11.32 -5.53
C ARG A 172 17.19 -11.47 -6.77
N PRO A 173 17.28 -12.58 -7.51
CA PRO A 173 16.38 -12.83 -8.64
C PRO A 173 14.91 -12.66 -8.24
N GLY A 174 14.15 -11.90 -9.03
CA GLY A 174 12.72 -11.66 -8.81
C GLY A 174 12.37 -10.68 -7.69
N ARG A 175 13.32 -9.96 -7.08
CA ARG A 175 13.03 -8.99 -6.03
C ARG A 175 13.96 -7.77 -6.06
N VAL A 176 13.37 -6.59 -6.05
CA VAL A 176 14.11 -5.33 -5.86
C VAL A 176 14.32 -5.05 -4.37
N ARG A 177 15.56 -4.70 -3.97
CA ARG A 177 15.85 -4.33 -2.57
C ARG A 177 15.13 -3.05 -2.18
N CYS A 178 14.69 -3.00 -0.93
CA CYS A 178 14.08 -1.83 -0.29
C CYS A 178 12.71 -1.37 -0.86
N THR A 179 12.10 -2.08 -1.80
CA THR A 179 10.81 -1.68 -2.41
C THR A 179 9.63 -2.60 -2.04
N GLY A 180 9.83 -3.49 -1.07
CA GLY A 180 8.78 -4.34 -0.51
C GLY A 180 8.62 -5.68 -1.23
N SER A 181 7.39 -6.18 -1.29
CA SER A 181 7.02 -7.43 -1.97
C SER A 181 6.23 -7.09 -3.23
N GLY A 182 6.61 -7.66 -4.38
CA GLY A 182 5.84 -7.57 -5.64
C GLY A 182 6.55 -6.83 -6.78
N GLU A 183 7.59 -6.06 -6.49
CA GLU A 183 8.34 -5.36 -7.52
C GLU A 183 9.57 -6.16 -7.98
N THR A 184 9.61 -6.42 -9.28
CA THR A 184 10.77 -6.96 -10.00
C THR A 184 11.52 -5.81 -10.67
N LEU A 185 12.81 -6.01 -10.96
CA LEU A 185 13.61 -5.03 -11.71
C LEU A 185 12.95 -4.66 -13.04
N SER A 186 12.26 -5.61 -13.69
CA SER A 186 11.51 -5.39 -14.93
C SER A 186 10.25 -4.53 -14.75
N THR A 187 9.69 -4.43 -13.54
CA THR A 187 8.56 -3.56 -13.21
C THR A 187 9.06 -2.20 -12.74
N TRP A 188 10.14 -2.17 -11.96
CA TRP A 188 10.78 -0.95 -11.47
C TRP A 188 11.45 -0.13 -12.58
N TYR A 189 12.35 -0.79 -13.31
CA TYR A 189 12.96 -0.30 -14.53
C TYR A 189 12.20 -0.77 -15.75
N ARG A 190 10.88 -0.92 -15.63
CA ARG A 190 10.07 -0.85 -16.84
C ARG A 190 10.35 0.53 -17.41
N SER A 191 11.33 0.60 -18.31
CA SER A 191 11.32 1.60 -19.36
C SER A 191 9.88 1.64 -19.80
N THR A 192 9.32 2.82 -19.80
CA THR A 192 8.17 3.18 -20.60
C THR A 192 8.48 2.94 -22.09
N GLY A 193 8.89 1.72 -22.48
CA GLY A 193 8.56 1.13 -23.75
C GLY A 193 7.09 0.75 -23.60
N THR A 194 6.14 1.67 -23.72
CA THR A 194 6.05 2.73 -24.71
C THR A 194 5.38 3.94 -24.07
N SER A 195 5.87 5.15 -24.34
CA SER A 195 5.09 6.39 -24.16
C SER A 195 3.66 6.23 -24.71
N ALA A 196 3.51 5.45 -25.79
CA ALA A 196 2.23 5.09 -26.37
C ALA A 196 1.27 4.31 -25.45
N SER A 197 1.73 3.52 -24.47
CA SER A 197 0.82 2.75 -23.60
C SER A 197 0.20 3.62 -22.51
N LEU A 198 0.98 4.50 -21.89
CA LEU A 198 0.48 5.48 -20.91
C LEU A 198 -0.37 6.55 -21.61
N GLU A 199 0.04 6.98 -22.81
CA GLU A 199 -0.76 7.88 -23.63
C GLU A 199 -2.09 7.24 -24.05
N ARG A 200 -2.09 5.96 -24.45
CA ARG A 200 -3.33 5.22 -24.71
C ARG A 200 -4.23 5.11 -23.49
N GLU A 201 -3.67 4.90 -22.31
CA GLU A 201 -4.46 4.83 -21.07
C GLU A 201 -5.04 6.19 -20.68
N ARG A 202 -4.28 7.28 -20.86
CA ARG A 202 -4.79 8.66 -20.70
C ARG A 202 -5.88 9.00 -21.72
N ILE A 203 -5.64 8.74 -23.01
CA ILE A 203 -6.63 8.94 -24.08
C ILE A 203 -7.88 8.11 -23.81
N MET A 204 -7.74 6.86 -23.36
CA MET A 204 -8.87 6.00 -23.02
C MET A 204 -9.67 6.56 -21.83
N GLN A 205 -9.01 7.08 -20.80
CA GLN A 205 -9.68 7.73 -19.67
C GLN A 205 -10.40 9.03 -20.08
N GLU A 206 -9.80 9.83 -20.96
CA GLU A 206 -10.45 11.04 -21.49
C GLU A 206 -11.65 10.70 -22.38
N GLN A 207 -11.55 9.66 -23.21
CA GLN A 207 -12.66 9.16 -24.01
C GLN A 207 -13.82 8.63 -23.16
N LEU A 208 -13.52 7.93 -22.06
CA LEU A 208 -14.53 7.45 -21.11
C LEU A 208 -15.27 8.62 -20.45
N LYS A 209 -14.55 9.66 -19.99
CA LYS A 209 -15.19 10.86 -19.44
C LYS A 209 -16.08 11.58 -20.45
N ALA A 210 -15.60 11.73 -21.69
CA ALA A 210 -16.40 12.35 -22.74
C ALA A 210 -17.65 11.53 -23.11
N GLN A 211 -17.58 10.19 -23.01
CA GLN A 211 -18.74 9.31 -23.16
C GLN A 211 -19.74 9.47 -22.00
N GLU A 212 -19.26 9.53 -20.76
CA GLU A 212 -20.11 9.75 -19.58
C GLU A 212 -20.85 11.10 -19.65
N GLU A 213 -20.18 12.16 -20.09
CA GLU A 213 -20.81 13.47 -20.28
C GLU A 213 -21.89 13.45 -21.37
N LYS A 214 -21.63 12.77 -22.50
CA LYS A 214 -22.64 12.58 -23.55
C LYS A 214 -23.82 11.75 -23.07
N LEU A 215 -23.58 10.72 -22.27
CA LEU A 215 -24.64 9.88 -21.71
C LEU A 215 -25.55 10.71 -20.80
N LYS A 216 -24.96 11.55 -19.93
CA LYS A 216 -25.73 12.47 -19.07
C LYS A 216 -26.56 13.47 -19.87
N ALA A 217 -25.99 14.05 -20.92
CA ALA A 217 -26.74 14.97 -21.79
C ALA A 217 -27.92 14.25 -22.48
N GLN A 218 -27.73 13.02 -22.94
CA GLN A 218 -28.81 12.21 -23.52
C GLN A 218 -29.88 11.84 -22.48
N GLU A 219 -29.50 11.53 -21.24
CA GLU A 219 -30.44 11.28 -20.15
C GLU A 219 -31.31 12.52 -19.87
N GLU A 220 -30.71 13.72 -19.83
CA GLU A 220 -31.43 14.99 -19.65
C GLU A 220 -32.40 15.26 -20.81
N GLU A 221 -31.99 15.02 -22.06
CA GLU A 221 -32.88 15.13 -23.22
C GLU A 221 -34.04 14.13 -23.18
N MET A 222 -33.78 12.89 -22.74
CA MET A 222 -34.82 11.87 -22.58
C MET A 222 -35.84 12.26 -21.52
N ILE A 223 -35.40 12.89 -20.42
CA ILE A 223 -36.27 13.42 -19.37
C ILE A 223 -37.17 14.52 -19.96
N GLN A 224 -36.60 15.48 -20.69
CA GLN A 224 -37.37 16.55 -21.33
C GLN A 224 -38.36 16.01 -22.38
N MET A 225 -37.99 14.97 -23.12
CA MET A 225 -38.87 14.33 -24.10
C MET A 225 -40.03 13.62 -23.41
N ARG A 226 -39.79 12.90 -22.31
CA ARG A 226 -40.85 12.26 -21.50
C ARG A 226 -41.82 13.29 -20.95
N GLU A 227 -41.33 14.44 -20.47
CA GLU A 227 -42.20 15.52 -20.01
C GLU A 227 -43.07 16.09 -21.13
N LYS A 228 -42.52 16.27 -22.34
CA LYS A 228 -43.28 16.74 -23.50
C LYS A 228 -44.36 15.74 -23.93
N ILE A 229 -44.04 14.44 -23.94
CA ILE A 229 -45.01 13.38 -24.24
C ILE A 229 -46.15 13.40 -23.23
N SER A 230 -45.84 13.48 -21.92
CA SER A 230 -46.88 13.57 -20.88
C SER A 230 -47.76 14.81 -21.06
N ARG A 231 -47.21 15.96 -21.47
CA ARG A 231 -48.02 17.15 -21.78
C ARG A 231 -48.95 16.93 -22.98
N LEU A 232 -48.46 16.28 -24.03
CA LEU A 232 -49.27 15.98 -25.22
C LEU A 232 -50.39 14.99 -24.91
N GLU A 233 -50.12 13.96 -24.11
CA GLU A 233 -51.13 13.00 -23.64
C GLU A 233 -52.23 13.71 -22.83
N ASN A 234 -51.86 14.64 -21.94
CA ASN A 234 -52.82 15.43 -21.18
C ASN A 234 -53.67 16.37 -22.07
N VAL A 235 -53.10 16.91 -23.15
CA VAL A 235 -53.86 17.74 -24.11
C VAL A 235 -54.81 16.86 -24.93
N ALA A 236 -54.35 15.71 -25.40
CA ALA A 236 -55.18 14.75 -26.14
C ALA A 236 -56.39 14.30 -25.31
N ALA A 237 -56.18 13.95 -24.03
CA ALA A 237 -57.26 13.59 -23.11
C ALA A 237 -58.31 14.72 -22.96
N LYS A 238 -57.87 15.98 -22.87
CA LYS A 238 -58.79 17.13 -22.78
C LYS A 238 -59.55 17.39 -24.09
N VAL A 239 -58.92 17.15 -25.23
CA VAL A 239 -59.58 17.27 -26.54
C VAL A 239 -60.65 16.18 -26.70
N ASP A 240 -60.36 14.95 -26.27
CA ASP A 240 -61.33 13.86 -26.27
C ASP A 240 -62.51 14.16 -25.32
N GLU A 241 -62.26 14.68 -24.12
CA GLU A 241 -63.32 15.11 -23.19
C GLU A 241 -64.20 16.22 -23.80
N MET A 242 -63.61 17.21 -24.46
CA MET A 242 -64.37 18.26 -25.15
C MET A 242 -65.18 17.73 -26.33
N SER A 243 -64.65 16.74 -27.08
CA SER A 243 -65.36 16.12 -28.20
C SER A 243 -66.60 15.34 -27.74
N ILE A 244 -66.53 14.73 -26.55
CA ILE A 244 -67.66 14.00 -25.94
C ILE A 244 -68.75 14.97 -25.47
N LEU A 245 -68.38 16.17 -24.98
CA LEU A 245 -69.34 17.17 -24.50
C LEU A 245 -70.05 17.95 -25.63
N LEU A 246 -69.52 17.91 -26.85
CA LEU A 246 -70.08 18.59 -28.03
C LEU A 246 -70.87 17.66 -28.96
N SER A 247 -70.97 16.37 -28.64
CA SER A 247 -71.74 15.34 -29.37
C SER A 247 -73.05 15.04 -28.65
#